data_AF-A0A6S7JK47-F1
#
_entry.id   AF-A0A6S7JK47-F1
#
_cell.length_a   1.000
_cell.length_b   1.000
_cell.length_c   1.000
_cell.angle_alpha   90.00
_cell.angle_beta   90.00
_cell.angle_gamma   90.00
#
_symmetry.space_group_name_H-M   'P 1'
#
loop_
_entity.id
_entity.type
_entity.pdbx_description
1 polymer ?
#
loop_
_entity_poly.entity_id
_entity_poly.type
_entity_poly.pdbx_seq_one_letter_code
_entity_poly.pdbx_strand_id
1 'polypeptide(L)'
;MRTVDNVGKLFQPIEDIITEKLIPALTRRSHCSIEERKLLSLPTRYGGVNIVNPVEEASLQLDASGKITEPLKKMIIEQSDSYRKPDLLCEIKAKLRQQKANHHASKAKIIRESLPASKQRTMDLNQEQMKKREYGDRIREIELRLAPLIFSTSGDLGKESNC
;
A
#
# COMPACT_ATOMS: atom_id res chain seq x y z
N MET A 1 2.38 -10.62 -0.05
CA MET A 1 2.46 -12.00 -0.58
C MET A 1 3.40 -12.76 0.32
N ARG A 2 3.08 -13.98 0.80
CA ARG A 2 4.10 -14.81 1.45
C ARG A 2 4.89 -15.52 0.36
N THR A 3 6.21 -15.46 0.45
CA THR A 3 7.12 -16.02 -0.56
C THR A 3 8.14 -16.93 0.09
N VAL A 4 8.68 -17.84 -0.72
CA VAL A 4 9.77 -18.74 -0.35
C VAL A 4 11.02 -18.38 -1.16
N ASP A 5 12.16 -18.95 -0.82
CA ASP A 5 13.44 -18.58 -1.43
C ASP A 5 13.47 -18.89 -2.94
N ASN A 6 14.11 -18.01 -3.71
CA ASN A 6 14.41 -18.19 -5.14
C ASN A 6 13.21 -18.42 -6.09
N VAL A 7 11.99 -18.01 -5.71
CA VAL A 7 10.80 -18.13 -6.59
C VAL A 7 10.55 -16.92 -7.49
N GLY A 8 11.31 -15.83 -7.36
CA GLY A 8 11.09 -14.60 -8.13
C GLY A 8 11.03 -14.84 -9.65
N LYS A 9 11.89 -15.72 -10.17
CA LYS A 9 11.94 -16.09 -11.59
C LYS A 9 10.66 -16.79 -12.07
N LEU A 10 9.98 -17.51 -11.19
CA LEU A 10 8.73 -18.21 -11.51
C LEU A 10 7.56 -17.24 -11.73
N PHE A 11 7.68 -16.00 -11.26
CA PHE A 11 6.66 -14.97 -11.47
C PHE A 11 6.82 -14.21 -12.79
N GLN A 12 7.87 -14.48 -13.58
CA GLN A 12 8.07 -13.79 -14.86
C GLN A 12 6.87 -13.94 -15.81
N PRO A 13 6.29 -15.14 -16.03
CA PRO A 13 5.14 -15.27 -16.92
C PRO A 13 3.91 -14.48 -16.44
N ILE A 14 3.76 -14.29 -15.13
CA ILE A 14 2.68 -13.48 -14.56
C ILE A 14 2.93 -12.00 -14.83
N GLU A 15 4.16 -11.53 -14.63
CA GLU A 15 4.55 -10.16 -14.92
C GLU A 15 4.39 -9.82 -16.41
N ASP A 16 4.71 -10.77 -17.29
CA ASP A 16 4.50 -10.65 -18.74
C ASP A 16 3.01 -10.49 -19.06
N ILE A 17 2.14 -11.36 -18.50
CA ILE A 17 0.68 -11.25 -18.68
C ILE A 17 0.12 -9.94 -18.12
N ILE A 18 0.63 -9.46 -16.97
CA ILE A 18 0.21 -8.18 -16.40
C ILE A 18 0.51 -7.04 -17.38
N THR A 19 1.71 -7.06 -17.97
CA THR A 19 2.19 -5.99 -18.85
C THR A 19 1.55 -6.04 -20.24
N GLU A 20 1.37 -7.24 -20.80
CA GLU A 20 0.90 -7.46 -22.17
C GLU A 20 -0.62 -7.54 -22.29
N LYS A 21 -1.33 -7.98 -21.25
CA LYS A 21 -2.79 -8.22 -21.31
C LYS A 21 -3.57 -7.40 -20.31
N LEU A 22 -3.21 -7.47 -19.02
CA LEU A 22 -4.01 -6.85 -17.96
C LEU A 22 -4.02 -5.33 -18.06
N ILE A 23 -2.84 -4.69 -18.08
CA ILE A 23 -2.74 -3.23 -18.11
C ILE A 23 -3.34 -2.65 -19.41
N PRO A 24 -3.05 -3.20 -20.60
CA PRO A 24 -3.71 -2.80 -21.85
C PRO A 24 -5.24 -2.90 -21.77
N ALA A 25 -5.78 -3.99 -21.23
CA ALA A 25 -7.22 -4.17 -21.06
C ALA A 25 -7.84 -3.13 -20.10
N LEU A 26 -7.18 -2.85 -18.98
CA LEU A 26 -7.65 -1.85 -18.00
C LEU A 26 -7.60 -0.42 -18.53
N THR A 27 -6.56 -0.09 -19.30
CA THR A 27 -6.32 1.27 -19.81
C THR A 27 -6.94 1.52 -21.18
N ARG A 28 -7.50 0.48 -21.82
CA ARG A 28 -7.99 0.49 -23.21
C ARG A 28 -6.92 0.97 -24.19
N ARG A 29 -5.67 0.58 -23.96
CA ARG A 29 -4.51 0.89 -24.81
C ARG A 29 -3.97 -0.40 -25.43
N SER A 30 -3.15 -0.24 -26.47
CA SER A 30 -2.53 -1.38 -27.17
C SER A 30 -1.28 -1.92 -26.47
N HIS A 31 -0.54 -1.08 -25.74
CA HIS A 31 0.69 -1.48 -25.05
C HIS A 31 0.90 -0.66 -23.77
N CYS A 32 1.72 -1.20 -22.87
CA CYS A 32 2.22 -0.51 -21.68
C CYS A 32 3.75 -0.36 -21.80
N SER A 33 4.29 0.86 -21.72
CA SER A 33 5.76 1.04 -21.71
C SER A 33 6.37 0.59 -20.39
N ILE A 34 7.69 0.36 -20.37
CA ILE A 34 8.42 -0.04 -19.16
C ILE A 34 8.32 1.04 -18.07
N GLU A 35 8.39 2.31 -18.46
CA GLU A 35 8.25 3.46 -17.56
C GLU A 35 6.82 3.56 -17.01
N GLU A 36 5.82 3.31 -17.85
CA GLU A 36 4.42 3.26 -17.43
C GLU A 36 4.19 2.08 -16.47
N ARG A 37 4.75 0.91 -16.76
CA ARG A 37 4.66 -0.26 -15.90
C ARG A 37 5.27 0.01 -14.52
N LYS A 38 6.44 0.65 -14.48
CA LYS A 38 7.10 1.09 -13.24
C LYS A 38 6.25 2.11 -12.48
N LEU A 39 5.69 3.11 -13.16
CA LEU A 39 4.79 4.10 -12.56
C LEU A 39 3.53 3.45 -11.96
N LEU A 40 2.89 2.55 -12.70
CA LEU A 40 1.69 1.82 -12.25
C LEU A 40 1.96 0.91 -11.05
N SER A 41 3.21 0.44 -10.88
CA SER A 41 3.64 -0.32 -9.71
C SER A 41 3.72 0.49 -8.42
N LEU A 42 3.85 1.82 -8.52
CA LEU A 42 3.93 2.68 -7.35
C LEU A 42 2.57 2.74 -6.61
N PRO A 43 2.59 2.97 -5.29
CA PRO A 43 1.39 3.28 -4.53
C PRO A 43 0.66 4.52 -5.07
N THR A 44 -0.64 4.56 -4.85
CA THR A 44 -1.53 5.63 -5.33
C THR A 44 -1.11 7.03 -4.86
N ARG A 45 -0.63 7.15 -3.61
CA ARG A 45 -0.10 8.40 -3.04
C ARG A 45 1.15 8.97 -3.75
N TYR A 46 1.77 8.19 -4.63
CA TYR A 46 2.89 8.62 -5.49
C TYR A 46 2.49 8.65 -6.97
N GLY A 47 1.18 8.71 -7.28
CA GLY A 47 0.67 8.81 -8.65
C GLY A 47 0.57 7.49 -9.42
N GLY A 48 0.79 6.34 -8.77
CA GLY A 48 0.62 5.00 -9.35
C GLY A 48 -0.75 4.37 -9.07
N VAL A 49 -0.88 3.05 -9.30
CA VAL A 49 -2.13 2.27 -9.10
C VAL A 49 -1.89 1.06 -8.19
N ASN A 50 -0.67 0.91 -7.65
CA ASN A 50 -0.25 -0.18 -6.77
C ASN A 50 -0.38 -1.58 -7.40
N ILE A 51 -0.18 -1.68 -8.73
CA ILE A 51 -0.09 -2.97 -9.44
C ILE A 51 1.35 -3.47 -9.29
N VAL A 52 1.62 -4.18 -8.20
CA VAL A 52 2.97 -4.60 -7.81
C VAL A 52 3.62 -5.49 -8.88
N ASN A 53 4.94 -5.39 -9.06
CA ASN A 53 5.71 -6.36 -9.84
C ASN A 53 6.04 -7.57 -8.94
N PRO A 54 5.48 -8.76 -9.19
CA PRO A 54 5.65 -9.92 -8.33
C PRO A 54 7.09 -10.46 -8.34
N VAL A 55 7.84 -10.26 -9.42
CA VAL A 55 9.25 -10.69 -9.53
C VAL A 55 10.13 -9.88 -8.58
N GLU A 56 9.98 -8.54 -8.60
CA GLU A 56 10.73 -7.63 -7.73
C GLU A 56 10.30 -7.75 -6.26
N GLU A 57 9.01 -7.89 -6.00
CA GLU A 57 8.45 -7.88 -4.64
C GLU A 57 8.74 -9.18 -3.87
N ALA A 58 8.98 -10.30 -4.57
CA ALA A 58 9.13 -11.62 -3.95
C ALA A 58 10.27 -11.68 -2.91
N SER A 59 11.43 -11.10 -3.22
CA SER A 59 12.58 -11.06 -2.32
C SER A 59 12.34 -10.14 -1.12
N LEU A 60 11.74 -8.97 -1.36
CA LEU A 60 11.42 -7.99 -0.31
C LEU A 60 10.42 -8.55 0.70
N GLN A 61 9.43 -9.32 0.23
CA GLN A 61 8.41 -9.93 1.09
C GLN A 61 8.95 -11.07 1.94
N LEU A 62 9.88 -11.85 1.39
CA LEU A 62 10.57 -12.91 2.12
C LEU A 62 11.40 -12.33 3.26
N ASP A 63 12.23 -11.31 2.98
CA ASP A 63 13.03 -10.62 4.00
C ASP A 63 12.16 -9.98 5.08
N ALA A 64 11.08 -9.30 4.68
CA ALA A 64 10.12 -8.73 5.62
C ALA A 64 9.46 -9.80 6.50
N SER A 65 9.07 -10.94 5.92
CA SER A 65 8.50 -12.08 6.66
C SER A 65 9.51 -12.63 7.67
N GLY A 66 10.76 -12.85 7.24
CA GLY A 66 11.84 -13.31 8.10
C GLY A 66 12.02 -12.40 9.32
N LYS A 67 12.12 -11.08 9.11
CA LYS A 67 12.23 -10.08 10.19
C LYS A 67 11.05 -10.09 11.15
N ILE A 68 9.83 -10.29 10.66
CA ILE A 68 8.63 -10.38 11.52
C ILE A 68 8.66 -11.65 12.37
N THR A 69 9.12 -12.77 11.81
CA THR A 69 9.16 -14.07 12.49
C THR A 69 10.39 -14.27 13.37
N GLU A 70 11.43 -13.46 13.20
CA GLU A 70 12.71 -13.59 13.91
C GLU A 70 12.58 -13.63 15.44
N PRO A 71 11.76 -12.79 16.11
CA PRO A 71 11.59 -12.88 17.56
C PRO A 71 11.02 -14.24 17.99
N LEU A 72 10.05 -14.77 17.24
CA LEU A 72 9.47 -16.07 17.52
C LEU A 72 10.47 -17.20 17.28
N LYS A 73 11.27 -17.10 16.21
CA LYS A 73 12.34 -18.07 15.93
C LYS A 73 13.35 -18.16 17.08
N LYS A 74 13.75 -17.02 17.65
CA LYS A 74 14.65 -16.96 18.82
C LYS A 74 14.02 -17.62 20.04
N MET A 75 12.76 -17.29 20.34
CA MET A 75 12.04 -17.91 21.48
C MET A 75 11.93 -19.43 21.35
N ILE A 76 11.70 -19.94 20.13
CA ILE A 76 11.66 -21.38 19.86
C ILE A 76 13.03 -22.01 20.14
N ILE A 77 14.13 -21.36 19.74
CA ILE A 77 15.50 -21.87 20.01
C ILE A 77 15.80 -21.83 21.51
N GLU A 78 15.39 -20.77 22.19
CA GLU A 78 15.59 -20.55 23.63
C GLU A 78 14.64 -21.39 24.51
N GLN A 79 13.63 -22.06 23.91
CA GLN A 79 12.60 -22.84 24.59
C GLN A 79 11.90 -22.06 25.72
N SER A 80 11.62 -20.78 25.50
CA SER A 80 10.97 -19.90 26.49
C SER A 80 9.45 -19.84 26.30
N ASP A 81 8.70 -19.93 27.40
CA ASP A 81 7.23 -20.08 27.38
C ASP A 81 6.46 -18.75 27.59
N SER A 82 7.17 -17.62 27.70
CA SER A 82 6.58 -16.31 28.00
C SER A 82 6.11 -15.55 26.74
N TYR A 83 5.25 -16.15 25.92
CA TYR A 83 4.68 -15.45 24.76
C TYR A 83 3.48 -14.58 25.15
N ARG A 84 3.73 -13.32 25.51
CA ARG A 84 2.71 -12.26 25.46
C ARG A 84 2.91 -11.48 24.16
N LYS A 85 1.82 -11.09 23.47
CA LYS A 85 1.87 -10.28 22.21
C LYS A 85 2.96 -9.21 22.37
N PRO A 86 4.13 -9.33 21.74
CA PRO A 86 5.23 -8.45 22.06
C PRO A 86 4.90 -7.09 21.44
N ASP A 87 4.94 -6.01 22.22
CA ASP A 87 4.96 -4.65 21.68
C ASP A 87 6.06 -4.51 20.59
N LEU A 88 7.14 -5.29 20.72
CA LEU A 88 8.19 -5.48 19.73
C LEU A 88 7.66 -5.86 18.33
N LEU A 89 6.60 -6.67 18.20
CA LEU A 89 6.03 -7.00 16.88
C LEU A 89 5.32 -5.79 16.26
N CYS A 90 4.65 -4.97 17.06
CA CYS A 90 4.09 -3.72 16.60
C CYS A 90 5.20 -2.78 16.11
N GLU A 91 6.30 -2.67 16.85
CA GLU A 91 7.47 -1.89 16.46
C GLU A 91 8.14 -2.41 15.18
N ILE A 92 8.37 -3.71 15.06
CA ILE A 92 8.96 -4.32 13.86
C ILE A 92 8.09 -4.06 12.65
N LYS A 93 6.77 -4.26 12.76
CA LYS A 93 5.82 -3.96 11.68
C LYS A 93 5.81 -2.47 11.33
N ALA A 94 5.88 -1.58 12.32
CA ALA A 94 5.96 -0.13 12.09
C ALA A 94 7.25 0.25 11.35
N LYS A 95 8.39 -0.29 11.76
CA LYS A 95 9.69 -0.09 11.09
C LYS A 95 9.67 -0.60 9.65
N LEU A 96 9.10 -1.79 9.40
CA LEU A 96 8.96 -2.34 8.04
C LEU A 96 8.03 -1.49 7.17
N ARG A 97 6.91 -0.98 7.72
CA ARG A 97 6.02 -0.06 7.02
C ARG A 97 6.76 1.24 6.64
N GLN A 98 7.56 1.78 7.55
CA GLN A 98 8.35 2.98 7.29
C GLN A 98 9.43 2.73 6.23
N GLN A 99 10.16 1.60 6.31
CA GLN A 99 11.14 1.21 5.28
C GLN A 99 10.48 1.07 3.91
N LYS A 100 9.31 0.41 3.83
CA LYS A 100 8.55 0.27 2.58
C LYS A 100 8.08 1.63 2.06
N ALA A 101 7.63 2.53 2.93
CA ALA A 101 7.26 3.89 2.54
C ALA A 101 8.45 4.67 1.97
N ASN A 102 9.61 4.59 2.62
CA ASN A 102 10.85 5.23 2.17
C ASN A 102 11.31 4.66 0.83
N HIS A 103 11.24 3.34 0.64
CA HIS A 103 11.56 2.68 -0.62
C HIS A 103 10.62 3.14 -1.75
N HIS A 104 9.32 3.26 -1.50
CA HIS A 104 8.41 3.79 -2.50
C HIS A 104 8.67 5.28 -2.80
N ALA A 105 9.03 6.09 -1.80
CA ALA A 105 9.37 7.49 -1.99
C ALA A 105 10.61 7.66 -2.86
N SER A 106 11.67 6.88 -2.63
CA SER A 106 12.88 6.91 -3.46
C SER A 106 12.61 6.39 -4.88
N LYS A 107 11.87 5.28 -5.01
CA LYS A 107 11.45 4.73 -6.32
C LYS A 107 10.63 5.73 -7.12
N ALA A 108 9.71 6.46 -6.46
CA ALA A 108 8.91 7.49 -7.10
C ALA A 108 9.75 8.67 -7.61
N LYS A 109 10.75 9.11 -6.84
CA LYS A 109 11.68 10.17 -7.27
C LYS A 109 12.46 9.77 -8.52
N ILE A 110 13.01 8.55 -8.53
CA ILE A 110 13.77 8.02 -9.67
C ILE A 110 12.88 7.92 -10.92
N ILE A 111 11.66 7.40 -10.77
CA ILE A 111 10.71 7.28 -11.88
C ILE A 111 10.34 8.66 -12.42
N ARG A 112 10.05 9.63 -11.55
CA ARG A 112 9.76 11.01 -11.95
C ARG A 112 10.85 11.61 -12.81
N GLU A 113 12.11 11.47 -12.40
CA GLU A 113 13.27 12.00 -13.12
C GLU A 113 13.45 11.35 -14.50
N SER A 114 13.07 10.08 -14.64
CA SER A 114 13.12 9.35 -15.92
C SER A 114 11.97 9.69 -16.89
N LEU A 115 10.87 10.30 -16.41
CA LEU A 115 9.67 10.54 -17.19
C LEU A 115 9.74 11.86 -17.99
N PRO A 116 9.09 11.96 -19.15
CA PRO A 116 8.94 13.22 -19.86
C PRO A 116 8.06 14.21 -19.07
N ALA A 117 8.29 15.52 -19.25
CA ALA A 117 7.65 16.59 -18.49
C ALA A 117 6.10 16.51 -18.45
N SER A 118 5.48 16.08 -19.56
CA SER A 118 4.03 15.87 -19.63
C SER A 118 3.56 14.81 -18.61
N LYS A 119 4.22 13.66 -18.54
CA LYS A 119 3.88 12.58 -17.60
C LYS A 119 4.24 12.93 -16.15
N GLN A 120 5.31 13.69 -15.91
CA GLN A 120 5.63 14.20 -14.58
C GLN A 120 4.50 15.05 -14.01
N ARG A 121 3.95 15.98 -14.82
CA ARG A 121 2.81 16.81 -14.40
C ARG A 121 1.58 15.98 -14.04
N THR A 122 1.28 14.94 -14.82
CA THR A 122 0.14 14.05 -14.51
C THR A 122 0.33 13.30 -13.20
N MET A 123 1.56 12.86 -12.90
CA MET A 123 1.90 12.18 -11.65
C MET A 123 1.69 13.12 -10.45
N ASP A 124 2.14 14.36 -10.56
CA ASP A 124 2.01 15.38 -9.52
C ASP A 124 0.55 15.71 -9.23
N LEU A 125 -0.24 15.92 -10.29
CA LEU A 125 -1.69 16.15 -10.16
C LEU A 125 -2.39 14.97 -9.47
N ASN A 126 -2.07 13.73 -9.86
CA ASN A 126 -2.65 12.55 -9.22
C ASN A 126 -2.28 12.47 -7.73
N GLN A 127 -1.03 12.77 -7.39
CA GLN A 127 -0.57 12.81 -6.00
C GLN A 127 -1.30 13.88 -5.19
N GLU A 128 -1.49 15.08 -5.74
CA GLU A 128 -2.25 16.15 -5.08
C GLU A 128 -3.72 15.79 -4.87
N GLN A 129 -4.36 15.18 -5.87
CA GLN A 129 -5.74 14.72 -5.75
C GLN A 129 -5.90 13.67 -4.66
N MET A 130 -4.93 12.76 -4.51
CA MET A 130 -4.94 11.79 -3.42
C MET A 130 -4.82 12.44 -2.05
N LYS A 131 -3.95 13.45 -1.89
CA LYS A 131 -3.85 14.22 -0.64
C LYS A 131 -5.17 14.92 -0.29
N LYS A 132 -5.86 15.49 -1.29
CA LYS A 132 -7.17 16.12 -1.12
C LYS A 132 -8.23 15.12 -0.67
N ARG A 133 -8.25 13.92 -1.24
CA ARG A 133 -9.15 12.82 -0.84
C ARG A 133 -8.89 12.39 0.60
N GLU A 134 -7.65 12.09 0.96
CA GLU A 134 -7.26 11.70 2.32
C GLU A 134 -7.60 12.78 3.36
N TYR A 135 -7.49 14.06 2.98
CA TYR A 135 -7.92 15.16 3.85
C TYR A 135 -9.45 15.21 3.99
N GLY A 136 -10.19 15.08 2.90
CA GLY A 136 -11.66 15.03 2.93
C GLY A 136 -12.22 13.84 3.72
N ASP A 137 -11.58 12.68 3.65
CA ASP A 137 -11.96 11.51 4.44
C ASP A 137 -11.75 11.72 5.95
N ARG A 138 -10.63 12.36 6.33
CA ARG A 138 -10.38 12.74 7.73
C ARG A 138 -11.39 13.75 8.26
N ILE A 139 -11.81 14.71 7.43
CA ILE A 139 -12.87 15.66 7.81
C ILE A 139 -14.17 14.90 8.11
N ARG A 140 -14.58 14.01 7.20
CA ARG A 140 -15.80 13.21 7.39
C ARG A 140 -15.75 12.32 8.64
N GLU A 141 -14.59 11.75 8.94
CA GLU A 141 -14.41 10.95 10.16
C GLU A 141 -14.59 11.80 11.44
N ILE A 142 -14.08 13.04 11.42
CA ILE A 142 -14.27 14.00 12.51
C ILE A 142 -15.75 14.42 12.61
N GLU A 143 -16.41 14.70 11.49
CA GLU A 143 -17.84 15.06 11.45
C GLU A 143 -18.73 13.95 11.99
N LEU A 144 -18.49 12.69 11.60
CA LEU A 144 -19.20 11.52 12.14
C LEU A 144 -19.03 11.38 13.66
N ARG A 145 -17.83 11.67 14.18
CA ARG A 145 -17.54 11.64 15.62
C ARG A 145 -18.22 12.78 16.38
N LEU A 146 -18.44 13.92 15.72
CA LEU A 146 -19.00 15.14 16.30
C LEU A 146 -20.51 15.31 16.03
N ALA A 147 -21.16 14.34 15.36
CA ALA A 147 -22.59 14.35 15.16
C ALA A 147 -23.31 14.43 16.53
N PRO A 148 -24.01 15.54 16.85
CA PRO A 148 -24.65 15.70 18.15
C PRO A 148 -25.82 14.73 18.27
N LEU A 149 -25.94 14.07 19.43
CA LEU A 149 -27.15 13.34 19.79
C LEU A 149 -28.29 14.38 19.92
N ILE A 150 -29.21 14.42 18.94
CA ILE A 150 -30.35 15.32 18.99
C ILE A 150 -31.33 14.79 20.05
N PHE A 151 -31.29 15.37 21.25
CA PHE A 151 -32.37 15.18 22.23
C PHE A 151 -33.58 15.99 21.77
N SER A 152 -34.69 15.31 21.50
CA SER A 152 -35.97 16.01 21.32
C SER A 152 -36.41 16.62 22.66
N THR A 153 -37.08 17.76 22.61
CA THR A 153 -37.62 18.45 23.81
C THR A 153 -38.68 17.63 24.56
N SER A 154 -39.12 16.51 23.98
CA SER A 154 -40.07 15.57 24.57
C SER A 154 -39.40 14.42 25.35
N GLY A 155 -38.06 14.36 25.39
CA GLY A 155 -37.34 13.31 26.11
C GLY A 155 -37.35 11.93 25.44
N ASP A 156 -37.88 11.81 24.21
CA ASP A 156 -37.87 10.57 23.45
C ASP A 156 -36.61 10.47 22.57
N LEU A 157 -35.99 9.29 22.61
CA LEU A 157 -34.87 8.87 21.77
C LEU A 157 -35.40 8.58 20.35
N GLY A 158 -35.25 9.54 19.44
CA GLY A 158 -35.64 9.37 18.04
C GLY A 158 -34.85 8.24 17.39
N LYS A 159 -35.53 7.27 16.77
CA LYS A 159 -34.89 6.22 15.96
C LYS A 159 -34.06 6.86 14.85
N GLU A 160 -32.82 6.40 14.72
CA GLU A 160 -31.90 6.80 13.66
C GLU A 160 -32.58 6.69 12.29
N SER A 161 -32.69 7.83 11.61
CA SER A 161 -33.13 7.90 10.22
C SER A 161 -31.97 7.46 9.32
N ASN A 162 -32.03 6.22 8.84
CA ASN A 162 -31.21 5.76 7.72
C ASN A 162 -31.69 6.43 6.42
N CYS A 163 -30.91 7.37 5.89
CA CYS A 163 -30.91 7.81 4.49
C CYS A 163 -29.47 7.91 4.00
#